data_AF-A0A1X1H068-F1
#
_entry.id   AF-A0A1X1H068-F1
#
_cell.length_a   1.000
_cell.length_b   1.000
_cell.length_c   1.000
_cell.angle_alpha   90.00
_cell.angle_beta   90.00
_cell.angle_gamma   90.00
#
_symmetry.space_group_name_H-M   'P 1'
#
loop_
_entity.id
_entity.type
_entity.pdbx_description
1 polymer ?
#
loop_
_entity_poly.entity_id
_entity_poly.type
_entity_poly.pdbx_seq_one_letter_code
_entity_poly.pdbx_strand_id
1 'polypeptide(L)'
;MDKIQKDINDALETTRKWNPLLMIFAMPLYVFLLIWGSYFPKGVLRLASEAGHDPAIPLTSMVTQLTSVEKGLIPPDSFFGFLFLFSLLCFISFYIISKRNRIKAYLLTQILQLILFVIFYYSWFIANLYFIPLVAIRIVYWIGFVLSLIYFIYIFVTKQRARKDFFASLNIKKFLNVILFLWLLMSGINLFTHGLNHFLAHLLLALLPISPILFGLFMVSFLKSYLVTLENLNAVNKNQEKYREEYGYTIEEWYGKKSKMYKEHVKKSKKR
;
A
#
# COMPACT_ATOMS: atom_id res chain seq x y z
N MET A 1 -9.86 -8.97 -22.65
CA MET A 1 -8.67 -8.10 -22.78
C MET A 1 -7.54 -8.76 -22.01
N ASP A 2 -6.38 -8.93 -22.64
CA ASP A 2 -5.17 -9.43 -21.96
C ASP A 2 -4.78 -8.47 -20.82
N LYS A 3 -4.20 -8.98 -19.74
CA LYS A 3 -3.81 -8.17 -18.56
C LYS A 3 -2.81 -7.08 -18.96
N ILE A 4 -1.86 -7.39 -19.85
CA ILE A 4 -0.89 -6.40 -20.35
C ILE A 4 -1.61 -5.28 -21.11
N GLN A 5 -2.56 -5.62 -21.99
CA GLN A 5 -3.34 -4.63 -22.73
C GLN A 5 -4.19 -3.75 -21.80
N LYS A 6 -4.74 -4.33 -20.72
CA LYS A 6 -5.43 -3.58 -19.67
C LYS A 6 -4.50 -2.58 -18.99
N ASP A 7 -3.34 -3.03 -18.53
CA ASP A 7 -2.38 -2.18 -17.82
C ASP A 7 -1.87 -1.03 -18.71
N ILE A 8 -1.73 -1.28 -20.03
CA ILE A 8 -1.42 -0.25 -21.03
C ILE A 8 -2.55 0.78 -21.14
N ASN A 9 -3.80 0.32 -21.29
CA ASN A 9 -4.96 1.21 -21.40
C ASN A 9 -5.10 2.10 -20.17
N ASP A 10 -5.00 1.52 -18.98
CA ASP A 10 -5.05 2.23 -17.71
C ASP A 10 -3.93 3.30 -17.65
N ALA A 11 -2.71 2.94 -18.08
CA ALA A 11 -1.59 3.87 -18.15
C ALA A 11 -1.84 5.04 -19.11
N LEU A 12 -2.31 4.76 -20.33
CA LEU A 12 -2.56 5.77 -21.35
C LEU A 12 -3.72 6.68 -20.97
N GLU A 13 -4.84 6.13 -20.50
CA GLU A 13 -6.03 6.88 -20.11
C GLU A 13 -5.74 7.80 -18.92
N THR A 14 -5.13 7.26 -17.87
CA THR A 14 -4.77 8.01 -16.66
C THR A 14 -3.84 9.17 -17.01
N THR A 15 -2.80 8.88 -17.80
CA THR A 15 -1.80 9.89 -18.15
C THR A 15 -2.34 10.94 -19.13
N ARG A 16 -3.32 10.59 -19.97
CA ARG A 16 -3.98 11.53 -20.88
C ARG A 16 -4.80 12.57 -20.12
N LYS A 17 -5.42 12.18 -19.00
CA LYS A 17 -6.19 13.06 -18.10
C LYS A 17 -5.31 14.03 -17.29
N TRP A 18 -3.99 13.82 -17.26
CA TRP A 18 -3.09 14.69 -16.50
C TRP A 18 -2.99 16.10 -17.08
N ASN A 19 -3.53 17.05 -16.31
CA ASN A 19 -3.46 18.48 -16.58
C ASN A 19 -2.79 19.21 -15.38
N PRO A 20 -2.38 20.49 -15.54
CA PRO A 20 -1.73 21.24 -14.46
C PRO A 20 -2.57 21.33 -13.18
N LEU A 21 -3.89 21.50 -13.29
CA LEU A 21 -4.79 21.57 -12.13
C LEU A 21 -4.77 20.28 -11.30
N LEU A 22 -4.85 19.14 -11.96
CA LEU A 22 -4.78 17.82 -11.33
C LEU A 22 -3.43 17.63 -10.62
N MET A 23 -2.35 18.14 -11.20
CA MET A 23 -1.00 18.08 -10.61
C MET A 23 -0.80 19.04 -9.44
N ILE A 24 -1.51 20.16 -9.39
CA ILE A 24 -1.41 21.16 -8.32
C ILE A 24 -2.34 20.84 -7.16
N PHE A 25 -3.50 20.22 -7.41
CA PHE A 25 -4.51 20.00 -6.38
C PHE A 25 -4.69 18.51 -6.03
N ALA A 26 -4.98 17.67 -7.03
CA ALA A 26 -5.35 16.28 -6.77
C ALA A 26 -4.15 15.41 -6.36
N MET A 27 -3.00 15.54 -7.04
CA MET A 27 -1.81 14.76 -6.71
C MET A 27 -1.24 15.13 -5.33
N PRO A 28 -1.12 16.42 -4.95
CA PRO A 28 -0.70 16.78 -3.60
C PRO A 28 -1.68 16.30 -2.53
N LEU A 29 -3.00 16.42 -2.77
CA LEU A 29 -4.00 15.89 -1.85
C LEU A 29 -3.89 14.36 -1.70
N TYR A 30 -3.71 13.63 -2.81
CA TYR A 30 -3.54 12.17 -2.77
C TYR A 30 -2.32 11.76 -1.94
N VAL A 31 -1.17 12.40 -2.16
CA VAL A 31 0.04 12.13 -1.38
C VAL A 31 -0.15 12.53 0.07
N PHE A 32 -0.78 13.68 0.33
CA PHE A 32 -1.11 14.13 1.67
C PHE A 32 -1.95 13.08 2.40
N LEU A 33 -3.03 12.58 1.79
CA LEU A 33 -3.90 11.57 2.39
C LEU A 33 -3.16 10.26 2.67
N LEU A 34 -2.28 9.81 1.78
CA LEU A 34 -1.47 8.61 2.01
C LEU A 34 -0.48 8.79 3.17
N ILE A 35 0.22 9.91 3.20
CA ILE A 35 1.21 10.22 4.25
C ILE A 35 0.50 10.45 5.58
N TRP A 36 -0.61 11.18 5.58
CA TRP A 36 -1.46 11.37 6.74
C TRP A 36 -2.00 10.04 7.25
N GLY A 37 -2.49 9.18 6.36
CA GLY A 37 -2.91 7.82 6.69
C GLY A 37 -1.78 6.91 7.17
N SER A 38 -0.51 7.27 6.95
CA SER A 38 0.65 6.57 7.51
C SER A 38 1.04 7.15 8.88
N TYR A 39 0.96 8.47 9.03
CA TYR A 39 1.37 9.18 10.25
C TYR A 39 0.32 9.08 11.36
N PHE A 40 -0.93 9.41 11.04
CA PHE A 40 -2.03 9.63 11.98
C PHE A 40 -2.42 8.41 12.81
N PRO A 41 -2.51 7.18 12.26
CA PRO A 41 -2.91 6.01 13.04
C PRO A 41 -2.05 5.77 14.28
N LYS A 42 -0.73 6.02 14.21
CA LYS A 42 0.15 5.83 15.37
C LYS A 42 -0.26 6.72 16.56
N GLY A 43 -0.56 7.99 16.29
CA GLY A 43 -0.99 8.94 17.32
C GLY A 43 -2.36 8.57 17.90
N VAL A 44 -3.34 8.27 17.04
CA VAL A 44 -4.69 7.90 17.47
C VAL A 44 -4.70 6.61 18.27
N LEU A 45 -4.02 5.56 17.79
CA LEU A 45 -4.03 4.26 18.44
C LEU A 45 -3.25 4.29 19.76
N ARG A 46 -2.19 5.11 19.85
CA ARG A 46 -1.52 5.39 21.13
C ARG A 46 -2.48 6.06 22.13
N LEU A 47 -3.15 7.13 21.72
CA LEU A 47 -4.11 7.83 22.58
C LEU A 47 -5.27 6.93 23.00
N ALA A 48 -5.78 6.08 22.09
CA ALA A 48 -6.83 5.12 22.40
C ALA A 48 -6.35 4.04 23.40
N SER A 49 -5.10 3.60 23.27
CA SER A 49 -4.47 2.69 24.23
C SER A 49 -4.28 3.34 25.60
N GLU A 50 -3.93 4.63 25.66
CA GLU A 50 -3.77 5.40 26.90
C GLU A 50 -5.13 5.71 27.56
N ALA A 51 -6.19 5.96 26.77
CA ALA A 51 -7.52 6.30 27.26
C ALA A 51 -8.31 5.09 27.81
N GLY A 52 -7.97 3.86 27.39
CA GLY A 52 -8.54 2.62 27.94
C GLY A 52 -7.96 2.20 29.29
N HIS A 53 -7.15 3.06 29.92
CA HIS A 53 -6.46 2.78 31.17
C HIS A 53 -7.41 2.91 32.37
N ASP A 54 -7.87 1.78 32.90
CA ASP A 54 -8.44 1.71 34.24
C ASP A 54 -7.38 1.15 35.21
N PRO A 55 -6.85 1.97 36.14
CA PRO A 55 -5.86 1.52 37.13
C PRO A 55 -6.43 0.48 38.12
N ALA A 56 -7.75 0.31 38.21
CA ALA A 56 -8.38 -0.67 39.08
C ALA A 56 -8.43 -2.10 38.49
N ILE A 57 -8.21 -2.27 37.18
CA ILE A 57 -8.25 -3.58 36.51
C ILE A 57 -6.83 -3.95 36.01
N PRO A 58 -6.16 -4.97 36.59
CA PRO A 58 -4.75 -5.28 36.31
C PRO A 58 -4.44 -5.67 34.86
N LEU A 59 -5.45 -6.11 34.10
CA LEU A 59 -5.28 -6.50 32.69
C LEU A 59 -5.33 -5.28 31.74
N THR A 60 -5.94 -4.17 32.16
CA THR A 60 -6.00 -2.87 31.43
C THR A 60 -4.97 -1.86 31.96
N SER A 61 -4.29 -2.18 33.07
CA SER A 61 -3.29 -1.31 33.69
C SER A 61 -1.97 -1.22 32.92
N MET A 62 -1.76 -2.08 31.91
CA MET A 62 -0.63 -1.95 30.99
C MET A 62 -0.97 -0.96 29.90
N VAL A 63 -0.80 0.34 30.18
CA VAL A 63 -0.56 1.32 29.10
C VAL A 63 0.53 0.71 28.22
N THR A 64 0.20 0.42 26.96
CA THR A 64 1.07 -0.32 26.06
C THR A 64 2.22 0.56 25.62
N GLN A 65 3.17 0.76 26.52
CA GLN A 65 4.38 1.51 26.22
C GLN A 65 5.28 0.60 25.39
N LEU A 66 5.41 0.94 24.11
CA LEU A 66 6.45 0.41 23.25
C LEU A 66 7.81 0.53 23.97
N THR A 67 8.62 -0.51 23.84
CA THR A 67 9.99 -0.53 24.35
C THR A 67 10.83 0.59 23.74
N SER A 68 11.96 0.93 24.37
CA SER A 68 12.90 1.92 23.81
C SER A 68 13.36 1.56 22.39
N VAL A 69 13.58 0.26 22.13
CA VAL A 69 13.92 -0.27 20.81
C VAL A 69 12.79 -0.01 19.81
N GLU A 70 11.56 -0.37 20.16
CA GLU A 70 10.39 -0.16 19.28
C GLU A 70 10.15 1.33 19.00
N LYS A 71 10.33 2.21 19.99
CA LYS A 71 10.26 3.67 19.82
C LYS A 71 11.35 4.19 18.87
N GLY A 72 12.56 3.65 18.94
CA GLY A 72 13.66 3.99 18.05
C GLY A 72 13.45 3.56 16.60
N LEU A 73 12.56 2.59 16.35
CA LEU A 73 12.19 2.12 15.01
C LEU A 73 11.07 2.95 14.35
N ILE A 74 10.46 3.89 15.09
CA ILE A 74 9.44 4.78 14.53
C ILE A 74 10.13 5.91 13.76
N PRO A 75 9.77 6.15 12.48
CA PRO A 75 10.30 7.28 11.74
C PRO A 75 9.92 8.59 12.43
N PRO A 76 10.85 9.56 12.57
CA PRO A 76 10.56 10.84 13.20
C PRO A 76 9.49 11.61 12.40
N ASP A 77 8.72 12.47 13.06
CA ASP A 77 7.62 13.21 12.42
C ASP A 77 8.09 14.05 11.22
N SER A 78 9.30 14.61 11.30
CA SER A 78 9.93 15.36 10.22
C SER A 78 10.13 14.52 8.95
N PHE A 79 10.35 13.20 9.07
CA PHE A 79 10.49 12.30 7.92
C PHE A 79 9.27 12.35 7.01
N PHE A 80 8.06 12.38 7.58
CA PHE A 80 6.81 12.42 6.80
C PHE A 80 6.64 13.76 6.06
N GLY A 81 7.07 14.86 6.68
CA GLY A 81 7.12 16.18 6.04
C GLY A 81 8.07 16.20 4.85
N PHE A 82 9.29 15.67 5.01
CA PHE A 82 10.25 15.57 3.90
C PHE A 82 9.77 14.61 2.80
N LEU A 83 9.17 13.47 3.17
CA LEU A 83 8.60 12.50 2.24
C LEU A 83 7.49 13.13 1.39
N PHE A 84 6.66 13.98 1.99
CA PHE A 84 5.62 14.73 1.29
C PHE A 84 6.23 15.65 0.25
N LEU A 85 7.17 16.52 0.64
CA LEU A 85 7.84 17.44 -0.28
C LEU A 85 8.57 16.71 -1.41
N PHE A 86 9.29 15.63 -1.09
CA PHE A 86 9.97 14.78 -2.06
C PHE A 86 8.99 14.20 -3.08
N SER A 87 7.87 13.68 -2.62
CA SER A 87 6.83 13.12 -3.49
C SER A 87 6.25 14.16 -4.44
N LEU A 88 6.02 15.39 -3.97
CA LEU A 88 5.56 16.50 -4.82
C LEU A 88 6.54 16.79 -5.96
N LEU A 89 7.84 16.86 -5.66
CA LEU A 89 8.89 17.07 -6.66
C LEU A 89 8.93 15.93 -7.70
N CYS A 90 8.75 14.68 -7.24
CA CYS A 90 8.62 13.54 -8.13
C CYS A 90 7.41 13.67 -9.06
N PHE A 91 6.23 14.05 -8.55
CA PHE A 91 5.02 14.22 -9.39
C PHE A 91 5.17 15.31 -10.45
N ILE A 92 5.81 16.44 -10.11
CA ILE A 92 6.13 17.48 -11.09
C ILE A 92 7.02 16.91 -12.20
N SER A 93 8.04 16.13 -11.83
CA SER A 93 8.94 15.48 -12.78
C SER A 93 8.20 14.46 -13.66
N PHE A 94 7.32 13.64 -13.07
CA PHE A 94 6.52 12.65 -13.80
C PHE A 94 5.54 13.33 -14.76
N TYR A 95 4.93 14.45 -14.37
CA TYR A 95 4.09 15.24 -15.25
C TYR A 95 4.86 15.73 -16.48
N ILE A 96 6.09 16.22 -16.32
CA ILE A 96 6.93 16.63 -17.45
C ILE A 96 7.24 15.43 -18.37
N ILE A 97 7.60 14.28 -17.78
CA ILE A 97 7.87 13.04 -18.53
C ILE A 97 6.63 12.57 -19.28
N SER A 98 5.43 12.70 -18.70
CA SER A 98 4.17 12.25 -19.28
C SER A 98 3.86 12.84 -20.65
N LYS A 99 4.34 14.07 -20.90
CA LYS A 99 4.15 14.75 -22.19
C LYS A 99 5.06 14.20 -23.29
N ARG A 100 6.08 13.42 -22.93
CA ARG A 100 7.07 12.82 -23.85
C ARG A 100 6.96 11.30 -23.94
N ASN A 101 6.62 10.64 -22.83
CA ASN A 101 6.48 9.19 -22.73
C ASN A 101 5.48 8.85 -21.63
N ARG A 102 4.26 8.47 -22.03
CA ARG A 102 3.13 8.23 -21.11
C ARG A 102 3.33 6.97 -20.27
N ILE A 103 3.74 5.87 -20.90
CA ILE A 103 4.00 4.59 -20.21
C ILE A 103 5.11 4.75 -19.16
N LYS A 104 6.20 5.46 -19.49
CA LYS A 104 7.29 5.69 -18.53
C LYS A 104 6.84 6.53 -17.33
N ALA A 105 6.05 7.59 -17.56
CA ALA A 105 5.53 8.43 -16.47
C ALA A 105 4.59 7.65 -15.55
N TYR A 106 3.71 6.82 -16.11
CA TYR A 106 2.83 5.96 -15.33
C TYR A 106 3.62 4.93 -14.52
N LEU A 107 4.59 4.23 -15.14
CA LEU A 107 5.48 3.29 -14.45
C LEU A 107 6.18 3.93 -13.24
N LEU A 108 6.76 5.13 -13.42
CA LEU A 108 7.43 5.84 -12.33
C LEU A 108 6.46 6.23 -11.20
N THR A 109 5.23 6.60 -11.55
CA THR A 109 4.17 6.89 -10.57
C THR A 109 3.81 5.65 -9.77
N GLN A 110 3.66 4.51 -10.45
CA GLN A 110 3.38 3.23 -9.80
C GLN A 110 4.53 2.84 -8.86
N ILE A 111 5.79 3.04 -9.26
CA ILE A 111 6.95 2.77 -8.38
C ILE A 111 6.94 3.66 -7.14
N LEU A 112 6.69 4.97 -7.29
CA LEU A 112 6.61 5.90 -6.15
C LEU A 112 5.47 5.50 -5.20
N GLN A 113 4.29 5.19 -5.75
CA GLN A 113 3.14 4.72 -4.97
C GLN A 113 3.46 3.42 -4.22
N LEU A 114 4.18 2.46 -4.81
CA LEU A 114 4.61 1.25 -4.12
C LEU A 114 5.48 1.57 -2.90
N ILE A 115 6.45 2.48 -3.04
CA ILE A 115 7.32 2.91 -1.94
C ILE A 115 6.48 3.52 -0.81
N LEU A 116 5.54 4.41 -1.15
CA LEU A 116 4.62 5.02 -0.19
C LEU A 116 3.73 3.97 0.50
N PHE A 117 3.25 2.96 -0.22
CA PHE A 117 2.47 1.86 0.35
C PHE A 117 3.27 0.98 1.32
N VAL A 118 4.56 0.76 1.08
CA VAL A 118 5.43 0.03 2.02
C VAL A 118 5.60 0.84 3.31
N ILE A 119 5.78 2.16 3.22
CA ILE A 119 5.85 3.05 4.39
C ILE A 119 4.51 3.06 5.16
N PHE A 120 3.40 3.10 4.43
CA PHE A 120 2.06 2.99 5.00
C PHE A 120 1.88 1.65 5.73
N TYR A 121 2.25 0.53 5.10
CA TYR A 121 2.19 -0.81 5.70
C TYR A 121 2.98 -0.88 7.01
N TYR A 122 4.21 -0.38 7.00
CA TYR A 122 5.05 -0.34 8.19
C TYR A 122 4.44 0.53 9.30
N SER A 123 3.91 1.69 8.96
CA SER A 123 3.34 2.61 9.96
C SER A 123 2.10 2.04 10.63
N TRP A 124 1.24 1.35 9.86
CA TRP A 124 0.09 0.64 10.41
C TRP A 124 0.49 -0.58 11.24
N PHE A 125 1.52 -1.32 10.83
CA PHE A 125 2.08 -2.39 11.65
C PHE A 125 2.49 -1.87 13.04
N ILE A 126 3.27 -0.77 13.09
CA ILE A 126 3.65 -0.10 14.35
C ILE A 126 2.41 0.36 15.14
N ALA A 127 1.44 0.96 14.47
CA ALA A 127 0.25 1.47 15.13
C ALA A 127 -0.55 0.34 15.82
N ASN A 128 -0.61 -0.84 15.21
CA ASN A 128 -1.28 -2.00 15.81
C ASN A 128 -0.55 -2.55 17.05
N LEU A 129 0.78 -2.35 17.17
CA LEU A 129 1.54 -2.81 18.34
C LEU A 129 1.07 -2.16 19.65
N TYR A 130 0.48 -0.96 19.59
CA TYR A 130 -0.11 -0.29 20.76
C TYR A 130 -1.30 -1.05 21.37
N PHE A 131 -1.88 -2.03 20.67
CA PHE A 131 -2.95 -2.86 21.22
C PHE A 131 -2.47 -4.21 21.77
N ILE A 132 -1.17 -4.49 21.72
CA ILE A 132 -0.61 -5.77 22.13
C ILE A 132 0.19 -5.58 23.42
N PRO A 133 -0.38 -5.87 24.59
CA PRO A 133 0.28 -5.63 25.89
C PRO A 133 1.50 -6.51 26.11
N LEU A 134 1.44 -7.77 25.68
CA LEU A 134 2.50 -8.74 25.93
C LEU A 134 3.66 -8.56 24.94
N VAL A 135 4.86 -8.28 25.47
CA VAL A 135 6.10 -8.16 24.70
C VAL A 135 6.37 -9.43 23.86
N ALA A 136 6.16 -10.61 24.45
CA ALA A 136 6.36 -11.89 23.75
C ALA A 136 5.48 -12.00 22.49
N ILE A 137 4.22 -11.53 22.56
CA ILE A 137 3.33 -11.51 21.41
C ILE A 137 3.82 -10.48 20.39
N ARG A 138 4.25 -9.29 20.81
CA ARG A 138 4.83 -8.28 19.89
C ARG A 138 6.05 -8.81 19.13
N ILE A 139 6.91 -9.59 19.77
CA ILE A 139 8.05 -10.26 19.10
C ILE A 139 7.56 -11.19 17.99
N VAL A 140 6.53 -12.01 18.24
CA VAL A 140 5.92 -12.88 17.21
C VAL A 140 5.37 -12.06 16.05
N TYR A 141 4.73 -10.91 16.33
CA TYR A 141 4.25 -9.99 15.29
C TYR A 141 5.38 -9.38 14.46
N TRP A 142 6.49 -8.98 15.08
CA TRP A 142 7.70 -8.52 14.38
C TRP A 142 8.27 -9.60 13.46
N ILE A 143 8.37 -10.86 13.94
CA ILE A 143 8.81 -11.98 13.12
C ILE A 143 7.87 -12.16 11.91
N GLY A 144 6.56 -12.16 12.13
CA GLY A 144 5.57 -12.26 11.07
C GLY A 144 5.67 -11.13 10.04
N PHE A 145 5.89 -9.89 10.51
CA PHE A 145 6.09 -8.73 9.65
C PHE A 145 7.37 -8.87 8.80
N VAL A 146 8.50 -9.23 9.41
CA VAL A 146 9.77 -9.45 8.69
C VAL A 146 9.62 -10.57 7.65
N LEU A 147 8.99 -11.69 8.01
CA LEU A 147 8.69 -12.78 7.07
C LEU A 147 7.82 -12.29 5.90
N SER A 148 6.84 -11.42 6.15
CA SER A 148 6.00 -10.84 5.10
C SER A 148 6.81 -9.97 4.13
N LEU A 149 7.79 -9.21 4.63
CA LEU A 149 8.68 -8.40 3.79
C LEU A 149 9.66 -9.26 2.99
N ILE A 150 10.24 -10.29 3.61
CA ILE A 150 11.11 -11.27 2.92
C ILE A 150 10.32 -11.95 1.80
N TYR A 151 9.09 -12.38 2.08
CA TYR A 151 8.21 -12.98 1.08
C TYR A 151 7.88 -12.02 -0.05
N PHE A 152 7.63 -10.75 0.26
CA PHE A 152 7.43 -9.71 -0.73
C PHE A 152 8.66 -9.53 -1.64
N ILE A 153 9.87 -9.45 -1.07
CA ILE A 153 11.13 -9.38 -1.83
C ILE A 153 11.34 -10.64 -2.67
N TYR A 154 11.02 -11.82 -2.13
CA TYR A 154 11.11 -13.08 -2.84
C TYR A 154 10.22 -13.09 -4.09
N ILE A 155 8.95 -12.66 -3.98
CA ILE A 155 8.06 -12.52 -5.15
C ILE A 155 8.66 -11.54 -6.16
N PHE A 156 9.15 -10.40 -5.68
CA PHE A 156 9.75 -9.37 -6.53
C PHE A 156 10.96 -9.88 -7.33
N VAL A 157 11.84 -10.67 -6.71
CA VAL A 157 13.07 -11.18 -7.33
C VAL A 157 12.79 -12.36 -8.25
N THR A 158 12.02 -13.33 -7.79
CA THR A 158 11.81 -14.59 -8.52
C THR A 158 10.88 -14.45 -9.72
N LYS A 159 10.22 -13.28 -9.85
CA LYS A 159 9.16 -13.04 -10.85
C LYS A 159 8.17 -14.19 -10.89
N GLN A 160 7.98 -14.84 -9.73
CA GLN A 160 7.22 -16.07 -9.67
C GLN A 160 5.81 -15.68 -10.05
N ARG A 161 5.46 -16.02 -11.29
CA ARG A 161 4.14 -15.80 -11.86
C ARG A 161 3.16 -16.25 -10.80
N ALA A 162 2.12 -15.47 -10.56
CA ALA A 162 1.02 -15.75 -9.65
C ALA A 162 0.29 -17.07 -10.04
N ARG A 163 0.98 -18.21 -9.99
CA ARG A 163 0.54 -19.53 -10.44
C ARG A 163 0.21 -20.43 -9.26
N LYS A 164 0.83 -20.15 -8.10
CA LYS A 164 0.33 -20.59 -6.81
C LYS A 164 0.02 -19.34 -6.01
N ASP A 165 -1.25 -19.03 -5.87
CA ASP A 165 -1.66 -18.13 -4.80
C ASP A 165 -1.23 -18.78 -3.49
N PHE A 166 -0.37 -18.11 -2.73
CA PHE A 166 -0.07 -18.49 -1.35
C PHE A 166 -1.37 -18.75 -0.58
N PHE A 167 -2.39 -17.95 -0.86
CA PHE A 167 -3.76 -18.11 -0.39
C PHE A 167 -4.47 -19.36 -0.91
N ALA A 168 -4.24 -19.82 -2.14
CA ALA A 168 -4.82 -21.08 -2.64
C ALA A 168 -4.18 -22.32 -1.99
N SER A 169 -2.92 -22.22 -1.54
CA SER A 169 -2.28 -23.28 -0.73
C SER A 169 -2.66 -23.23 0.75
N LEU A 170 -3.07 -22.07 1.27
CA LEU A 170 -3.67 -21.95 2.58
C LEU A 170 -5.11 -22.44 2.50
N ASN A 171 -5.53 -23.29 3.44
CA ASN A 171 -6.94 -23.64 3.56
C ASN A 171 -7.68 -22.42 4.14
N ILE A 172 -8.02 -21.44 3.29
CA ILE A 172 -8.61 -20.14 3.67
C ILE A 172 -9.81 -20.35 4.60
N LYS A 173 -10.61 -21.41 4.38
CA LYS A 173 -11.73 -21.77 5.26
C LYS A 173 -11.26 -22.09 6.68
N LYS A 174 -10.22 -22.93 6.85
CA LYS A 174 -9.65 -23.22 8.18
C LYS A 174 -9.08 -21.95 8.82
N PHE A 175 -8.42 -21.11 8.05
CA PHE A 175 -7.81 -19.89 8.55
C PHE A 175 -8.86 -18.85 9.00
N LEU A 176 -9.90 -18.63 8.19
CA LEU A 176 -11.06 -17.80 8.56
C LEU A 176 -11.75 -18.35 9.80
N ASN A 177 -11.91 -19.67 9.91
CA ASN A 177 -12.50 -20.28 11.10
C ASN A 177 -11.65 -20.05 12.37
N VAL A 178 -10.32 -20.08 12.26
CA VAL A 178 -9.42 -19.75 13.38
C VAL A 178 -9.54 -18.28 13.77
N ILE A 179 -9.55 -17.36 12.79
CA ILE A 179 -9.78 -15.94 13.04
C ILE A 179 -11.14 -15.71 13.72
N LEU A 180 -12.20 -16.31 13.20
CA LEU A 180 -13.56 -16.13 13.67
C LEU A 180 -13.74 -16.74 15.06
N PHE A 181 -13.07 -17.86 15.35
CA PHE A 181 -13.00 -18.45 16.68
C PHE A 181 -12.27 -17.55 17.68
N LEU A 182 -11.10 -17.01 17.32
CA LEU A 182 -10.36 -16.07 18.17
C LEU A 182 -11.18 -14.81 18.47
N TRP A 183 -11.93 -14.31 17.47
CA TRP A 183 -12.79 -13.15 17.62
C TRP A 183 -13.97 -13.43 18.55
N LEU A 184 -14.67 -14.55 18.37
CA LEU A 184 -15.78 -14.97 19.23
C LEU A 184 -15.32 -15.21 20.66
N LEU A 185 -14.16 -15.84 20.85
CA LEU A 185 -13.58 -16.09 22.16
C LEU A 185 -13.27 -14.77 22.88
N MET A 186 -12.63 -13.82 22.19
CA MET A 186 -12.31 -12.51 22.77
C MET A 186 -13.57 -11.67 23.03
N SER A 187 -14.55 -11.73 22.13
CA SER A 187 -15.86 -11.07 22.31
C SER A 187 -16.59 -11.66 23.52
N GLY A 188 -16.57 -12.99 23.67
CA GLY A 188 -17.15 -13.68 24.82
C GLY A 188 -16.50 -13.23 26.12
N ILE A 189 -15.17 -13.26 26.21
CA ILE A 189 -14.43 -12.81 27.41
C ILE A 189 -14.78 -11.36 27.76
N ASN A 190 -14.80 -10.45 26.78
CA ASN A 190 -15.13 -9.04 27.02
C ASN A 190 -16.57 -8.86 27.53
N LEU A 191 -17.54 -9.59 26.96
CA LEU A 191 -18.94 -9.54 27.39
C LEU A 191 -19.16 -10.16 28.76
N PHE A 192 -18.46 -11.24 29.10
CA PHE A 192 -18.52 -11.85 30.44
C PHE A 192 -17.88 -10.97 31.52
N THR A 193 -16.87 -10.18 31.18
CA THR A 193 -16.14 -9.33 32.13
C THR A 193 -16.77 -7.95 32.31
N HIS A 194 -17.31 -7.35 31.25
CA HIS A 194 -17.83 -5.96 31.26
C HIS A 194 -19.36 -5.88 31.08
N GLY A 195 -20.04 -7.02 30.89
CA GLY A 195 -21.48 -7.08 30.67
C GLY A 195 -21.92 -6.58 29.29
N LEU A 196 -23.19 -6.19 29.17
CA LEU A 196 -23.77 -5.65 27.91
C LEU A 196 -23.62 -4.12 27.76
N ASN A 197 -23.09 -3.44 28.78
CA ASN A 197 -22.80 -2.01 28.69
C ASN A 197 -21.73 -1.78 27.62
N HIS A 198 -21.95 -0.82 26.72
CA HIS A 198 -21.07 -0.57 25.58
C HIS A 198 -20.79 -1.83 24.72
N PHE A 199 -21.79 -2.71 24.54
CA PHE A 199 -21.73 -3.94 23.73
C PHE A 199 -20.97 -3.77 22.41
N LEU A 200 -21.31 -2.74 21.64
CA LEU A 200 -20.67 -2.46 20.36
C LEU A 200 -19.16 -2.18 20.51
N ALA A 201 -18.76 -1.45 21.55
CA ALA A 201 -17.36 -1.15 21.80
C ALA A 201 -16.57 -2.42 22.14
N HIS A 202 -17.13 -3.29 23.01
CA HIS A 202 -16.49 -4.56 23.38
C HIS A 202 -16.35 -5.53 22.20
N LEU A 203 -17.33 -5.53 21.29
CA LEU A 203 -17.32 -6.34 20.07
C LEU A 203 -16.32 -5.82 19.03
N LEU A 204 -16.17 -4.49 18.92
CA LEU A 204 -15.14 -3.85 18.11
C LEU A 204 -13.72 -4.02 18.70
N LEU A 205 -13.58 -3.92 20.02
CA LEU A 205 -12.33 -4.17 20.74
C LEU A 205 -11.81 -5.61 20.50
N ALA A 206 -12.71 -6.57 20.38
CA ALA A 206 -12.36 -7.95 20.07
C ALA A 206 -11.76 -8.15 18.66
N LEU A 207 -11.93 -7.19 17.73
CA LEU A 207 -11.28 -7.22 16.41
C LEU A 207 -9.81 -6.76 16.46
N LEU A 208 -9.40 -5.99 17.46
CA LEU A 208 -8.05 -5.41 17.55
C LEU A 208 -6.92 -6.46 17.59
N PRO A 209 -7.06 -7.62 18.26
CA PRO A 209 -6.02 -8.65 18.23
C PRO A 209 -5.90 -9.35 16.87
N ILE A 210 -6.91 -9.21 16.00
CA ILE A 210 -7.04 -9.92 14.72
C ILE A 210 -6.74 -8.99 13.55
N SER A 211 -6.95 -7.67 13.73
CA SER A 211 -6.68 -6.65 12.73
C SER A 211 -5.30 -6.74 12.10
N PRO A 212 -4.19 -7.05 12.80
CA PRO A 212 -2.89 -7.04 12.15
C PRO A 212 -2.67 -8.29 11.30
N ILE A 213 -3.35 -9.41 11.59
CA ILE A 213 -3.37 -10.60 10.72
C ILE A 213 -4.12 -10.29 9.43
N LEU A 214 -5.34 -9.75 9.53
CA LEU A 214 -6.15 -9.37 8.37
C LEU A 214 -5.42 -8.33 7.51
N PHE A 215 -4.80 -7.34 8.15
CA PHE A 215 -4.05 -6.29 7.50
C PHE A 215 -2.81 -6.82 6.78
N GLY A 216 -2.04 -7.72 7.40
CA GLY A 216 -0.89 -8.35 6.77
C GLY A 216 -1.28 -9.17 5.53
N LEU A 217 -2.37 -9.93 5.59
CA LEU A 217 -2.87 -10.71 4.45
C LEU A 217 -3.36 -9.83 3.30
N PHE A 218 -4.12 -8.79 3.63
CA PHE A 218 -4.56 -7.79 2.67
C PHE A 218 -3.34 -7.17 1.97
N MET A 219 -2.34 -6.77 2.74
CA MET A 219 -1.14 -6.12 2.22
C MET A 219 -0.31 -7.02 1.31
N VAL A 220 -0.08 -8.28 1.67
CA VAL A 220 0.63 -9.24 0.81
C VAL A 220 -0.11 -9.45 -0.51
N SER A 221 -1.44 -9.57 -0.47
CA SER A 221 -2.28 -9.75 -1.67
C SER A 221 -2.22 -8.52 -2.57
N PHE A 222 -2.39 -7.35 -1.98
CA PHE A 222 -2.36 -6.07 -2.67
C PHE A 222 -1.00 -5.85 -3.35
N LEU A 223 0.09 -5.99 -2.59
CA LEU A 223 1.46 -5.83 -3.05
C LEU A 223 1.80 -6.79 -4.19
N LYS A 224 1.37 -8.06 -4.11
CA LYS A 224 1.54 -9.03 -5.20
C LYS A 224 0.86 -8.57 -6.50
N SER A 225 -0.40 -8.13 -6.41
CA SER A 225 -1.12 -7.61 -7.59
C SER A 225 -0.41 -6.39 -8.19
N TYR A 226 0.10 -5.53 -7.32
CA TYR A 226 0.82 -4.32 -7.68
C TYR A 226 2.13 -4.63 -8.43
N LEU A 227 2.90 -5.62 -7.97
CA LEU A 227 4.13 -6.05 -8.62
C LEU A 227 3.90 -6.57 -10.04
N VAL A 228 2.85 -7.36 -10.27
CA VAL A 228 2.53 -7.86 -11.62
C VAL A 228 2.28 -6.68 -12.58
N THR A 229 1.57 -5.66 -12.12
CA THR A 229 1.32 -4.44 -12.90
C THR A 229 2.64 -3.72 -13.24
N LEU A 230 3.54 -3.59 -12.26
CA LEU A 230 4.85 -2.98 -12.47
C LEU A 230 5.72 -3.78 -13.46
N GLU A 231 5.71 -5.11 -13.37
CA GLU A 231 6.46 -5.97 -14.29
C GLU A 231 5.96 -5.83 -15.72
N ASN A 232 4.63 -5.86 -15.91
CA ASN A 232 4.00 -5.66 -17.20
C ASN A 232 4.39 -4.30 -17.80
N LEU A 233 4.22 -3.23 -17.02
CA LEU A 233 4.58 -1.87 -17.44
C LEU A 233 6.09 -1.73 -17.74
N ASN A 234 6.95 -2.39 -16.98
CA ASN A 234 8.39 -2.38 -17.23
C ASN A 234 8.75 -3.13 -18.53
N ALA A 235 8.12 -4.28 -18.79
CA ALA A 235 8.29 -5.03 -20.03
C ALA A 235 7.82 -4.22 -21.24
N VAL A 236 6.68 -3.54 -21.13
CA VAL A 236 6.15 -2.62 -22.15
C VAL A 236 7.09 -1.44 -22.34
N ASN A 237 7.57 -0.83 -21.26
CA ASN A 237 8.46 0.32 -21.32
C ASN A 237 9.81 0.00 -22.00
N LYS A 238 10.29 -1.25 -21.92
CA LYS A 238 11.50 -1.70 -22.63
C LYS A 238 11.26 -1.95 -24.13
N ASN A 239 10.06 -2.37 -24.52
CA ASN A 239 9.73 -2.76 -25.90
C ASN A 239 8.54 -1.96 -26.46
N GLN A 240 8.60 -0.63 -26.34
CA GLN A 240 7.44 0.23 -26.57
C GLN A 240 6.83 0.10 -27.99
N GLU A 241 7.64 0.09 -29.04
CA GLU A 241 7.13 -0.02 -30.42
C GLU A 241 6.45 -1.36 -30.69
N LYS A 242 7.01 -2.47 -30.18
CA LYS A 242 6.43 -3.80 -30.32
C LYS A 242 4.99 -3.82 -29.81
N TYR A 243 4.79 -3.40 -28.56
CA TYR A 243 3.45 -3.42 -27.94
C TYR A 243 2.52 -2.35 -28.50
N ARG A 244 3.04 -1.21 -28.95
CA ARG A 244 2.25 -0.20 -29.66
C ARG A 244 1.64 -0.79 -30.94
N GLU A 245 2.43 -1.50 -31.74
CA GLU A 245 1.99 -2.09 -33.00
C GLU A 245 1.11 -3.33 -32.79
N GLU A 246 1.51 -4.22 -31.89
CA GLU A 246 0.78 -5.45 -31.55
C GLU A 246 -0.66 -5.18 -31.12
N TYR A 247 -0.88 -4.10 -30.37
CA TYR A 247 -2.20 -3.70 -29.89
C TYR A 247 -2.83 -2.55 -30.71
N GLY A 248 -2.20 -2.12 -31.81
CA GLY A 248 -2.80 -1.19 -32.78
C GLY A 248 -2.92 0.28 -32.33
N TYR A 249 -2.09 0.75 -31.39
CA TYR A 249 -2.14 2.13 -30.92
C TYR A 249 -1.42 3.11 -31.88
N THR A 250 -2.00 4.31 -32.02
CA THR A 250 -1.35 5.38 -32.80
C THR A 250 -0.14 5.97 -32.07
N ILE A 251 0.82 6.51 -32.82
CA ILE A 251 2.01 7.18 -32.24
C ILE A 251 1.60 8.37 -31.36
N GLU A 252 0.53 9.09 -31.72
CA GLU A 252 0.01 10.19 -30.91
C GLU A 252 -0.57 9.70 -29.58
N GLU A 253 -1.36 8.63 -29.59
CA GLU A 253 -1.96 8.09 -28.37
C GLU A 253 -0.90 7.52 -27.44
N TRP A 254 0.12 6.88 -28.00
CA TRP A 254 1.18 6.24 -27.23
C TRP A 254 2.15 7.25 -26.60
N TYR A 255 2.72 8.13 -27.42
CA TYR A 255 3.79 9.04 -26.98
C TYR A 255 3.30 10.46 -26.67
N GLY A 256 2.17 10.88 -27.24
CA GLY A 256 1.67 12.25 -27.16
C GLY A 256 2.31 13.21 -28.17
N LYS A 257 1.61 14.31 -28.46
CA LYS A 257 2.00 15.33 -29.45
C LYS A 257 3.35 16.01 -29.20
N LYS A 258 3.81 16.07 -27.94
CA LYS A 258 5.08 16.73 -27.57
C LYS A 258 6.31 15.81 -27.67
N SER A 259 6.11 14.51 -27.94
CA SER A 259 7.20 13.52 -28.03
C SER A 259 8.06 13.69 -29.28
N LYS A 260 9.32 13.20 -29.20
CA LYS A 260 10.25 13.17 -30.34
C LYS A 260 9.71 12.26 -31.46
N MET A 261 9.21 11.07 -31.10
CA MET A 261 8.65 10.09 -32.04
C MET A 261 7.48 10.65 -32.84
N TYR A 262 6.54 11.35 -32.19
CA TYR A 262 5.43 12.00 -32.89
C TYR A 262 5.92 13.10 -33.85
N LYS A 263 6.83 13.96 -33.39
CA LYS A 263 7.38 15.04 -34.23
C LYS A 263 8.11 14.50 -35.45
N GLU A 264 8.84 13.39 -35.33
CA GLU A 264 9.51 12.73 -36.45
C GLU A 264 8.52 12.07 -37.41
N HIS A 265 7.49 11.40 -36.88
CA HIS A 265 6.43 10.81 -37.70
C HIS A 265 5.71 11.87 -38.55
N VAL A 266 5.32 13.00 -37.95
CA VAL A 266 4.69 14.11 -38.68
C VAL A 266 5.63 14.69 -39.75
N LYS A 267 6.92 14.89 -39.43
CA LYS A 267 7.90 15.36 -40.42
C LYS A 267 8.05 14.40 -41.61
N LYS A 268 8.07 13.08 -41.37
CA LYS A 268 8.13 12.08 -42.44
C LYS A 268 6.85 12.07 -43.28
N SER A 269 5.67 12.20 -42.64
CA SER A 269 4.39 12.25 -43.34
C SER A 269 4.24 13.47 -44.26
N LYS A 270 4.82 14.62 -43.89
CA LYS A 270 4.78 15.85 -44.70
C LYS A 270 5.78 15.89 -45.86
N LYS A 271 6.72 14.94 -45.89
CA LYS A 271 7.74 14.82 -46.95
C LYS A 271 7.38 13.79 -48.02
N ARG A 272 6.30 13.02 -47.81
CA ARG A 272 5.65 12.17 -48.81
C ARG A 272 4.48 12.93 -49.40
#